data_AF-A0A937YXH7-F1
#
_entry.id   AF-A0A937YXH7-F1
#
_cell.length_a   1.000
_cell.length_b   1.000
_cell.length_c   1.000
_cell.angle_alpha   90.00
_cell.angle_beta   90.00
_cell.angle_gamma   90.00
#
_symmetry.space_group_name_H-M   'P 1'
#
loop_
_entity.id
_entity.type
_entity.pdbx_description
1 polymer ?
#
loop_
_entity_poly.entity_id
_entity_poly.type
_entity_poly.pdbx_seq_one_letter_code
_entity_poly.pdbx_strand_id
1 'polypeptide(L)'
;MRRRDFLGTVAGAAAASAAAALRGEAQMGPRFEGRYFAGEGDVAYLELLETAARMYHPDPEFQNLSMLYSPAWNGFVEGPTWGAWWIQNSYGPSYCSLPFLTEPYTTFLQNSQDLWFDQMGDGQRQGFRDWVAPDGCLCDAAAPNWIAYKQGDGRVDIHDWGLEFTAAGIVLQAELLLISRDLDALARYLPKLERCAAFIESRRDPQTDLFLAGPAGNLLAPSYAGWAKPDGTYGQAYLAGLSVTYIAALDRLIELEKLAGRDRQAAVYEERRATARRGLP
;
A
#
# COMPACT_ATOMS: atom_id res chain seq x y z
N MET A 1 5.86 -43.02 -75.75
CA MET A 1 6.02 -44.35 -75.12
C MET A 1 7.13 -44.24 -74.08
N ARG A 2 6.80 -44.45 -72.80
CA ARG A 2 7.62 -44.77 -71.60
C ARG A 2 9.13 -44.44 -71.48
N ARG A 3 9.48 -44.14 -70.21
CA ARG A 3 10.77 -44.22 -69.46
C ARG A 3 11.70 -43.00 -69.58
N ARG A 4 12.00 -42.27 -68.50
CA ARG A 4 12.77 -42.54 -67.24
C ARG A 4 14.30 -42.51 -67.44
N ASP A 5 14.89 -41.60 -66.65
CA ASP A 5 16.20 -41.61 -65.97
C ASP A 5 17.41 -41.02 -66.73
N PHE A 6 17.94 -39.89 -66.21
CA PHE A 6 19.28 -39.71 -65.56
C PHE A 6 20.44 -39.63 -66.59
N LEU A 7 21.41 -38.72 -66.60
CA LEU A 7 22.01 -37.72 -65.71
C LEU A 7 22.93 -36.83 -66.59
N GLY A 8 23.20 -35.59 -66.20
CA GLY A 8 24.26 -34.80 -66.84
C GLY A 8 24.30 -33.31 -66.53
N THR A 9 24.63 -32.98 -65.28
CA THR A 9 25.28 -31.75 -64.75
C THR A 9 26.20 -31.02 -65.77
N VAL A 10 26.45 -29.70 -65.83
CA VAL A 10 26.52 -28.55 -64.88
C VAL A 10 26.42 -27.25 -65.71
N ALA A 11 25.80 -26.20 -65.17
CA ALA A 11 26.15 -24.76 -65.30
C ALA A 11 24.86 -23.96 -65.04
N GLY A 12 24.68 -23.27 -63.91
CA GLY A 12 25.47 -22.11 -63.54
C GLY A 12 24.75 -20.85 -64.05
N ALA A 13 23.73 -20.38 -63.32
CA ALA A 13 23.24 -18.99 -63.40
C ALA A 13 22.20 -18.70 -62.31
N ALA A 14 22.55 -17.71 -61.48
CA ALA A 14 21.69 -16.66 -60.94
C ALA A 14 20.28 -17.01 -60.39
N ALA A 15 20.17 -17.02 -59.05
CA ALA A 15 19.05 -16.38 -58.33
C ALA A 15 19.39 -16.27 -56.84
N ALA A 16 20.45 -15.53 -56.51
CA ALA A 16 20.73 -15.08 -55.14
C ALA A 16 20.34 -13.59 -55.02
N SER A 17 19.06 -13.29 -55.19
CA SER A 17 18.42 -12.05 -54.71
C SER A 17 16.92 -12.35 -54.68
N ALA A 18 16.29 -12.53 -53.53
CA ALA A 18 15.69 -11.42 -52.79
C ALA A 18 15.15 -11.94 -51.44
N ALA A 19 16.02 -12.48 -50.58
CA ALA A 19 15.62 -12.94 -49.24
C ALA A 19 16.29 -12.14 -48.10
N ALA A 20 16.89 -10.98 -48.39
CA ALA A 20 17.66 -10.20 -47.42
C ALA A 20 17.12 -8.79 -47.12
N ALA A 21 15.95 -8.39 -47.62
CA ALA A 21 15.46 -7.01 -47.50
C ALA A 21 14.13 -6.84 -46.76
N LEU A 22 13.78 -7.76 -45.85
CA LEU A 22 12.64 -7.60 -44.94
C LEU A 22 12.95 -8.07 -43.51
N ARG A 23 14.22 -7.98 -43.09
CA ARG A 23 14.48 -7.73 -41.67
C ARG A 23 14.36 -6.24 -41.52
N GLY A 24 13.18 -5.77 -41.12
CA GLY A 24 13.06 -4.41 -40.62
C GLY A 24 14.15 -4.23 -39.58
N GLU A 25 15.05 -3.29 -39.82
CA GLU A 25 15.85 -2.76 -38.73
C GLU A 25 14.82 -2.36 -37.67
N ALA A 26 14.83 -3.05 -36.53
CA ALA A 26 14.13 -2.54 -35.37
C ALA A 26 14.78 -1.19 -35.12
N GLN A 27 14.10 -0.12 -35.52
CA GLN A 27 14.55 1.23 -35.29
C GLN A 27 14.67 1.34 -33.77
N MET A 28 15.90 1.31 -33.26
CA MET A 28 16.14 1.44 -31.84
C MET A 28 15.47 2.73 -31.41
N GLY A 29 14.50 2.61 -30.48
CA GLY A 29 13.81 3.76 -29.94
C GLY A 29 14.83 4.73 -29.33
N PRO A 30 14.46 6.00 -29.11
CA PRO A 30 15.35 6.92 -28.43
C PRO A 30 15.77 6.32 -27.07
N ARG A 31 17.07 6.36 -26.81
CA ARG A 31 17.69 5.82 -25.60
C ARG A 31 17.77 6.91 -24.54
N PHE A 32 17.38 6.56 -23.32
CA PHE A 32 17.49 7.40 -22.13
C PHE A 32 18.62 6.88 -21.23
N GLU A 33 19.40 7.80 -20.69
CA GLU A 33 20.45 7.52 -19.69
C GLU A 33 20.35 8.55 -18.55
N GLY A 34 19.78 8.11 -17.42
CA GLY A 34 19.71 8.86 -16.16
C GLY A 34 20.72 8.34 -15.14
N ARG A 35 20.67 8.90 -13.91
CA ARG A 35 21.51 8.46 -12.79
C ARG A 35 21.04 7.11 -12.23
N TYR A 36 19.73 6.89 -12.16
CA TYR A 36 19.14 5.69 -11.56
C TYR A 36 18.56 4.74 -12.60
N PHE A 37 18.01 5.27 -13.70
CA PHE A 37 17.44 4.46 -14.77
C PHE A 37 18.11 4.72 -16.12
N ALA A 38 18.21 3.67 -16.93
CA ALA A 38 18.58 3.76 -18.34
C ALA A 38 17.75 2.75 -19.13
N GLY A 39 17.46 3.05 -20.39
CA GLY A 39 16.63 2.17 -21.22
C GLY A 39 16.28 2.76 -22.58
N GLU A 40 15.52 1.99 -23.36
CA GLU A 40 15.03 2.37 -24.67
C GLU A 40 13.50 2.31 -24.66
N GLY A 41 12.84 3.23 -25.38
CA GLY A 41 11.38 3.26 -25.47
C GLY A 41 10.81 4.66 -25.24
N ASP A 42 9.77 4.76 -24.40
CA ASP A 42 9.16 6.04 -24.04
C ASP A 42 10.08 6.82 -23.09
N VAL A 43 10.86 7.74 -23.67
CA VAL A 43 11.80 8.59 -22.94
C VAL A 43 11.08 9.45 -21.88
N ALA A 44 9.89 9.95 -22.16
CA ALA A 44 9.16 10.79 -21.20
C ALA A 44 8.76 9.98 -19.95
N TYR A 45 8.38 8.71 -20.13
CA TYR A 45 8.13 7.81 -19.01
C TYR A 45 9.40 7.50 -18.20
N LEU A 46 10.52 7.24 -18.88
CA LEU A 46 11.81 7.00 -18.22
C LEU A 46 12.31 8.23 -17.46
N GLU A 47 12.09 9.44 -17.98
CA GLU A 47 12.34 10.71 -17.29
C GLU A 47 11.49 10.87 -16.02
N LEU A 48 10.24 10.43 -16.03
CA LEU A 48 9.38 10.42 -14.84
C LEU A 48 9.89 9.45 -13.77
N LEU A 49 10.34 8.25 -14.18
CA LEU A 49 10.96 7.30 -13.25
C LEU A 49 12.26 7.86 -12.65
N GLU A 50 13.12 8.46 -13.48
CA GLU A 50 14.35 9.12 -13.02
C GLU A 50 14.05 10.23 -12.02
N THR A 51 13.08 11.09 -12.32
CA THR A 51 12.65 12.17 -11.42
C THR A 51 12.14 11.59 -10.09
N ALA A 52 11.29 10.55 -10.14
CA ALA A 52 10.78 9.90 -8.93
C ALA A 52 11.90 9.28 -8.08
N ALA A 53 12.89 8.62 -8.69
CA ALA A 53 14.05 8.09 -7.97
C ALA A 53 14.90 9.20 -7.34
N ARG A 54 15.10 10.32 -8.05
CA ARG A 54 15.82 11.49 -7.51
C ARG A 54 15.15 12.06 -6.26
N MET A 55 13.82 12.01 -6.15
CA MET A 55 13.10 12.49 -4.96
C MET A 55 13.32 11.63 -3.70
N TYR A 56 13.92 10.44 -3.80
CA TYR A 56 14.29 9.65 -2.61
C TYR A 56 15.61 10.06 -1.96
N HIS A 57 16.42 10.88 -2.64
CA HIS A 57 17.77 11.24 -2.19
C HIS A 57 17.97 12.76 -2.20
N PRO A 58 18.95 13.30 -1.44
CA PRO A 58 19.31 14.70 -1.56
C PRO A 58 19.61 15.07 -3.01
N ASP A 59 18.83 16.00 -3.54
CA ASP A 59 18.92 16.44 -4.92
C ASP A 59 18.93 17.99 -4.95
N PRO A 60 19.84 18.62 -5.70
CA PRO A 60 19.92 20.08 -5.76
C PRO A 60 18.82 20.73 -6.60
N GLU A 61 18.12 19.96 -7.42
CA GLU A 61 17.09 20.44 -8.35
C GLU A 61 15.68 20.17 -7.82
N PHE A 62 15.46 19.02 -7.17
CA PHE A 62 14.14 18.57 -6.74
C PHE A 62 13.98 18.50 -5.23
N GLN A 63 12.73 18.67 -4.77
CA GLN A 63 12.36 18.29 -3.42
C GLN A 63 12.59 16.80 -3.23
N ASN A 64 12.97 16.42 -2.02
CA ASN A 64 13.24 15.03 -1.70
C ASN A 64 12.73 14.65 -0.31
N LEU A 65 12.78 13.35 -0.03
CA LEU A 65 12.23 12.75 1.18
C LEU A 65 12.78 13.37 2.48
N SER A 66 14.03 13.86 2.50
CA SER A 66 14.58 14.56 3.69
C SER A 66 13.78 15.79 4.09
N MET A 67 13.08 16.43 3.14
CA MET A 67 12.30 17.63 3.41
C MET A 67 11.01 17.36 4.19
N LEU A 68 10.62 16.08 4.34
CA LEU A 68 9.52 15.68 5.21
C LEU A 68 9.97 15.49 6.67
N TYR A 69 11.26 15.63 6.98
CA TYR A 69 11.75 15.40 8.34
C TYR A 69 11.21 16.43 9.33
N SER A 70 10.72 15.93 10.46
CA SER A 70 10.31 16.70 11.63
C SER A 70 11.14 16.29 12.85
N PRO A 71 11.83 17.26 13.51
CA PRO A 71 12.56 16.96 14.74
C PRO A 71 11.64 16.68 15.94
N ALA A 72 10.35 17.00 15.85
CA ALA A 72 9.42 16.87 16.98
C ALA A 72 9.16 15.40 17.41
N TRP A 73 9.30 14.45 16.47
CA TRP A 73 9.23 13.00 16.74
C TRP A 73 10.31 12.23 15.99
N ASN A 74 11.33 12.92 15.46
CA ASN A 74 12.40 12.32 14.67
C ASN A 74 11.86 11.44 13.51
N GLY A 75 10.87 11.94 12.78
CA GLY A 75 10.18 11.18 11.74
C GLY A 75 9.67 12.06 10.61
N PHE A 76 8.93 11.47 9.68
CA PHE A 76 8.25 12.19 8.61
C PHE A 76 6.99 12.93 9.10
N VAL A 77 6.77 14.12 8.55
CA VAL A 77 5.55 14.93 8.68
C VAL A 77 4.99 15.24 7.30
N GLU A 78 3.66 15.22 7.18
CA GLU A 78 2.98 15.59 5.94
C GLU A 78 2.40 16.99 6.03
N GLY A 79 2.42 17.68 4.88
CA GLY A 79 1.89 19.02 4.72
C GLY A 79 2.70 20.07 5.50
N PRO A 80 3.07 21.20 4.86
CA PRO A 80 3.84 22.24 5.56
C PRO A 80 3.10 22.84 6.76
N THR A 81 1.77 22.70 6.82
CA THR A 81 0.92 23.29 7.87
C THR A 81 0.04 22.27 8.61
N TRP A 82 0.05 20.98 8.24
CA TRP A 82 -0.86 20.01 8.83
C TRP A 82 -0.35 19.47 10.17
N GLY A 83 0.97 19.37 10.34
CA GLY A 83 1.60 19.10 11.63
C GLY A 83 1.34 17.70 12.20
N ALA A 84 1.02 16.74 11.34
CA ALA A 84 0.72 15.35 11.72
C ALA A 84 1.12 14.39 10.60
N TRP A 85 1.06 13.09 10.89
CA TRP A 85 1.26 12.00 9.93
C TRP A 85 -0.08 11.35 9.59
N TRP A 86 -0.52 11.46 8.34
CA TRP A 86 -1.86 11.11 7.87
C TRP A 86 -1.82 9.82 7.06
N ILE A 87 -2.51 8.78 7.51
CA ILE A 87 -2.42 7.47 6.85
C ILE A 87 -3.02 7.49 5.45
N GLN A 88 -4.06 8.29 5.23
CA GLN A 88 -4.69 8.46 3.93
C GLN A 88 -3.70 8.94 2.86
N ASN A 89 -2.81 9.86 3.22
CA ASN A 89 -1.83 10.46 2.32
C ASN A 89 -0.56 9.62 2.24
N SER A 90 -0.16 9.02 3.36
CA SER A 90 1.10 8.30 3.47
C SER A 90 1.00 6.84 3.01
N TYR A 91 -0.18 6.22 2.96
CA TYR A 91 -0.30 4.78 2.69
C TYR A 91 0.36 4.36 1.37
N GLY A 92 -0.08 4.92 0.24
CA GLY A 92 0.49 4.60 -1.07
C GLY A 92 1.98 4.93 -1.17
N PRO A 93 2.40 6.18 -0.91
CA PRO A 93 3.81 6.58 -0.98
C PRO A 93 4.73 5.78 -0.05
N SER A 94 4.30 5.52 1.20
CA SER A 94 5.10 4.73 2.14
C SER A 94 5.20 3.28 1.67
N TYR A 95 4.08 2.63 1.34
CA TYR A 95 4.09 1.25 0.86
C TYR A 95 5.00 1.05 -0.36
N CYS A 96 4.90 1.93 -1.35
CA CYS A 96 5.71 1.86 -2.57
C CYS A 96 7.19 2.20 -2.35
N SER A 97 7.51 2.97 -1.31
CA SER A 97 8.89 3.38 -1.01
C SER A 97 9.67 2.35 -0.19
N LEU A 98 9.00 1.52 0.61
CA LEU A 98 9.62 0.58 1.55
C LEU A 98 10.81 -0.23 0.98
N PRO A 99 10.75 -0.78 -0.25
CA PRO A 99 11.89 -1.54 -0.81
C PRO A 99 13.14 -0.69 -1.07
N PHE A 100 13.00 0.63 -1.15
CA PHE A 100 14.05 1.57 -1.53
C PHE A 100 14.55 2.42 -0.35
N LEU A 101 13.83 2.42 0.77
CA LEU A 101 14.23 3.18 1.95
C LEU A 101 15.49 2.59 2.58
N THR A 102 16.43 3.47 2.86
CA THR A 102 17.65 3.19 3.61
C THR A 102 17.75 4.15 4.78
N GLU A 103 18.59 3.84 5.76
CA GLU A 103 18.77 4.75 6.90
C GLU A 103 19.30 6.13 6.44
N PRO A 104 18.79 7.24 7.04
CA PRO A 104 17.91 7.29 8.22
C PRO A 104 16.40 7.23 7.91
N TYR A 105 16.00 7.11 6.64
CA TYR A 105 14.60 7.24 6.23
C TYR A 105 13.71 6.11 6.73
N THR A 106 14.25 4.89 6.84
CA THR A 106 13.52 3.76 7.44
C THR A 106 13.18 4.03 8.90
N THR A 107 14.15 4.53 9.69
CA THR A 107 13.91 5.00 11.06
C THR A 107 12.85 6.11 11.10
N PHE A 108 12.94 7.10 10.21
CA PHE A 108 11.99 8.21 10.19
C PHE A 108 10.56 7.75 9.88
N LEU A 109 10.40 6.79 8.96
CA LEU A 109 9.10 6.19 8.66
C LEU A 109 8.56 5.42 9.86
N GLN A 110 9.38 4.59 10.52
CA GLN A 110 8.96 3.83 11.70
C GLN A 110 8.50 4.76 12.83
N ASN A 111 9.26 5.83 13.12
CA ASN A 111 8.88 6.80 14.15
C ASN A 111 7.55 7.51 13.83
N SER A 112 7.26 7.75 12.55
CA SER A 112 5.96 8.29 12.14
C SER A 112 4.82 7.30 12.29
N GLN A 113 5.03 6.02 11.97
CA GLN A 113 4.02 4.97 12.19
C GLN A 113 3.77 4.71 13.67
N ASP A 114 4.79 4.86 14.52
CA ASP A 114 4.68 4.75 15.98
C ASP A 114 3.65 5.73 16.56
N LEU A 115 3.49 6.91 15.96
CA LEU A 115 2.47 7.87 16.36
C LEU A 115 1.06 7.26 16.33
N TRP A 116 0.77 6.41 15.34
CA TRP A 116 -0.52 5.71 15.22
C TRP A 116 -0.62 4.57 16.25
N PHE A 117 0.42 3.74 16.35
CA PHE A 117 0.38 2.52 17.17
C PHE A 117 0.53 2.75 18.67
N ASP A 118 1.22 3.81 19.09
CA ASP A 118 1.35 4.16 20.52
C ASP A 118 0.08 4.88 21.02
N GLN A 119 -0.66 5.51 20.10
CA GLN A 119 -1.92 6.20 20.39
C GLN A 119 -3.17 5.39 20.03
N MET A 120 -3.02 4.18 19.49
CA MET A 120 -4.11 3.25 19.13
C MET A 120 -5.22 3.19 20.17
N GLY A 121 -6.47 3.08 19.71
CA GLY A 121 -7.64 2.95 20.56
C GLY A 121 -7.55 1.73 21.48
N ASP A 122 -8.02 1.90 22.71
CA ASP A 122 -8.07 0.88 23.77
C ASP A 122 -9.45 0.81 24.44
N GLY A 123 -10.45 1.49 23.87
CA GLY A 123 -11.79 1.61 24.44
C GLY A 123 -11.91 2.58 25.61
N GLN A 124 -10.84 3.32 25.96
CA GLN A 124 -10.82 4.26 27.09
C GLN A 124 -10.19 5.61 26.73
N ARG A 125 -9.11 5.61 25.94
CA ARG A 125 -8.36 6.79 25.52
C ARG A 125 -9.24 7.71 24.68
N GLN A 126 -9.22 8.99 25.05
CA GLN A 126 -9.83 10.06 24.30
C GLN A 126 -8.85 10.60 23.24
N GLY A 127 -9.32 10.69 22.00
CA GLY A 127 -8.62 11.37 20.92
C GLY A 127 -9.13 12.80 20.71
N PHE A 128 -8.89 13.31 19.51
CA PHE A 128 -9.48 14.56 19.04
C PHE A 128 -11.02 14.54 19.23
N ARG A 129 -11.56 15.65 19.74
CA ARG A 129 -12.98 15.82 20.11
C ARG A 129 -13.49 14.88 21.21
N ASP A 130 -12.60 14.46 22.10
CA ASP A 130 -12.89 13.60 23.26
C ASP A 130 -13.52 12.24 22.89
N TRP A 131 -13.37 11.83 21.62
CA TRP A 131 -13.88 10.57 21.13
C TRP A 131 -13.05 9.40 21.62
N VAL A 132 -13.73 8.40 22.16
CA VAL A 132 -13.12 7.15 22.62
C VAL A 132 -13.25 6.10 21.54
N ALA A 133 -12.15 5.78 20.88
CA ALA A 133 -12.13 4.78 19.83
C ALA A 133 -12.11 3.34 20.41
N PRO A 134 -12.70 2.37 19.69
CA PRO A 134 -12.64 0.96 20.07
C PRO A 134 -11.21 0.43 20.19
N ASP A 135 -11.04 -0.64 20.96
CA ASP A 135 -9.75 -1.34 21.04
C ASP A 135 -9.25 -1.75 19.66
N GLY A 136 -7.99 -1.47 19.34
CA GLY A 136 -7.36 -1.82 18.06
C GLY A 136 -7.64 -0.83 16.92
N CYS A 137 -8.47 0.18 17.13
CA CYS A 137 -8.72 1.21 16.11
C CYS A 137 -7.50 2.12 15.95
N LEU A 138 -7.00 2.25 14.71
CA LEU A 138 -6.05 3.30 14.34
C LEU A 138 -6.80 4.58 13.92
N CYS A 139 -6.12 5.46 13.20
CA CYS A 139 -6.53 6.84 13.02
C CYS A 139 -6.31 7.35 11.60
N ASP A 140 -6.99 8.43 11.25
CA ASP A 140 -6.72 9.23 10.06
C ASP A 140 -5.35 9.92 10.18
N ALA A 141 -5.07 10.51 11.34
CA ALA A 141 -3.80 11.18 11.60
C ALA A 141 -3.39 11.16 13.08
N ALA A 142 -2.08 11.28 13.30
CA ALA A 142 -1.52 11.42 14.64
C ALA A 142 -0.29 12.35 14.67
N ALA A 143 -0.09 12.96 15.83
CA ALA A 143 1.06 13.74 16.24
C ALA A 143 1.34 13.44 17.73
N PRO A 144 2.45 13.90 18.33
CA PRO A 144 2.70 13.68 19.76
C PRO A 144 1.54 14.16 20.64
N ASN A 145 0.94 13.25 21.41
CA ASN A 145 -0.20 13.49 22.31
C ASN A 145 -1.48 13.98 21.60
N TRP A 146 -1.62 13.72 20.31
CA TRP A 146 -2.81 14.07 19.53
C TRP A 146 -3.10 12.99 18.50
N ILE A 147 -4.36 12.53 18.44
CA ILE A 147 -4.81 11.50 17.51
C ILE A 147 -6.22 11.77 17.01
N ALA A 148 -6.42 11.72 15.70
CA ALA A 148 -7.73 11.82 15.05
C ALA A 148 -8.21 10.44 14.59
N TYR A 149 -9.00 9.75 15.40
CA TYR A 149 -9.49 8.39 15.10
C TYR A 149 -10.46 8.30 13.91
N LYS A 150 -10.99 9.43 13.47
CA LYS A 150 -11.95 9.56 12.36
C LYS A 150 -11.40 10.55 11.35
N GLN A 151 -11.82 10.40 10.09
CA GLN A 151 -11.38 11.28 9.00
C GLN A 151 -11.70 12.75 9.29
N GLY A 152 -10.71 13.63 9.10
CA GLY A 152 -10.75 15.02 9.56
C GLY A 152 -11.44 16.04 8.63
N ASP A 153 -11.73 15.69 7.37
CA ASP A 153 -12.43 16.56 6.43
C ASP A 153 -13.96 16.31 6.42
N GLY A 154 -14.74 17.10 5.67
CA GLY A 154 -16.17 16.84 5.49
C GLY A 154 -17.03 16.97 6.77
N ARG A 155 -17.98 16.04 6.96
CA ARG A 155 -18.98 16.06 8.05
C ARG A 155 -18.55 15.13 9.18
N VAL A 156 -17.48 15.50 9.88
CA VAL A 156 -16.81 14.66 10.89
C VAL A 156 -17.76 14.07 11.95
N ASP A 157 -18.85 14.77 12.30
CA ASP A 157 -19.81 14.30 13.31
C ASP A 157 -20.59 13.04 12.91
N ILE A 158 -20.69 12.74 11.60
CA ILE A 158 -21.34 11.52 11.11
C ILE A 158 -20.33 10.43 10.75
N HIS A 159 -19.02 10.71 10.84
CA HIS A 159 -17.99 9.77 10.44
C HIS A 159 -17.96 8.57 11.39
N ASP A 160 -17.71 7.40 10.82
CA ASP A 160 -17.40 6.17 11.54
C ASP A 160 -15.91 6.16 11.95
N TRP A 161 -15.53 5.12 12.67
CA TRP A 161 -14.14 4.83 13.01
C TRP A 161 -13.31 4.44 11.79
N GLY A 162 -12.01 4.66 11.88
CA GLY A 162 -11.04 4.39 10.82
C GLY A 162 -10.82 2.92 10.49
N LEU A 163 -11.76 2.25 9.81
CA LEU A 163 -11.64 0.83 9.48
C LEU A 163 -10.56 0.56 8.43
N GLU A 164 -10.63 1.22 7.28
CA GLU A 164 -9.63 1.01 6.23
C GLU A 164 -8.29 1.66 6.58
N PHE A 165 -8.32 2.76 7.36
CA PHE A 165 -7.12 3.31 8.02
C PHE A 165 -6.42 2.24 8.86
N THR A 166 -7.19 1.52 9.68
CA THR A 166 -6.64 0.43 10.50
C THR A 166 -6.05 -0.70 9.63
N ALA A 167 -6.75 -1.09 8.56
CA ALA A 167 -6.26 -2.11 7.64
C ALA A 167 -4.94 -1.70 6.96
N ALA A 168 -4.84 -0.45 6.48
CA ALA A 168 -3.61 0.09 5.90
C ALA A 168 -2.46 0.15 6.91
N GLY A 169 -2.75 0.49 8.17
CA GLY A 169 -1.73 0.51 9.22
C GLY A 169 -1.14 -0.88 9.47
N ILE A 170 -1.97 -1.93 9.42
CA ILE A 170 -1.47 -3.31 9.48
C ILE A 170 -0.56 -3.60 8.28
N VAL A 171 -0.97 -3.25 7.05
CA VAL A 171 -0.15 -3.48 5.85
C VAL A 171 1.23 -2.82 5.99
N LEU A 172 1.27 -1.53 6.31
CA LEU A 172 2.52 -0.76 6.38
C LEU A 172 3.48 -1.30 7.45
N GLN A 173 2.98 -1.51 8.67
CA GLN A 173 3.82 -1.98 9.76
C GLN A 173 4.25 -3.43 9.54
N ALA A 174 3.39 -4.27 8.97
CA ALA A 174 3.74 -5.65 8.69
C ALA A 174 4.81 -5.78 7.61
N GLU A 175 4.76 -4.95 6.56
CA GLU A 175 5.83 -4.90 5.56
C GLU A 175 7.17 -4.50 6.17
N LEU A 176 7.20 -3.49 7.05
CA LEU A 176 8.43 -3.11 7.76
C LEU A 176 9.03 -4.28 8.55
N LEU A 177 8.17 -5.05 9.25
CA LEU A 177 8.59 -6.21 10.04
C LEU A 177 9.06 -7.38 9.15
N LEU A 178 8.39 -7.63 8.03
CA LEU A 178 8.77 -8.68 7.08
C LEU A 178 10.10 -8.36 6.38
N ILE A 179 10.32 -7.09 6.02
CA ILE A 179 11.56 -6.61 5.40
C ILE A 179 12.72 -6.68 6.39
N SER A 180 12.54 -6.15 7.61
CA SER A 180 13.61 -6.10 8.61
C SER A 180 13.92 -7.45 9.23
N ARG A 181 12.91 -8.32 9.36
CA ARG A 181 12.95 -9.58 10.11
C ARG A 181 13.45 -9.42 11.54
N ASP A 182 13.27 -8.24 12.11
CA ASP A 182 13.61 -7.94 13.51
C ASP A 182 12.61 -8.62 14.44
N LEU A 183 13.07 -9.64 15.18
CA LEU A 183 12.22 -10.42 16.07
C LEU A 183 11.81 -9.67 17.33
N ASP A 184 12.60 -8.69 17.77
CA ASP A 184 12.26 -7.87 18.93
C ASP A 184 11.17 -6.86 18.55
N ALA A 185 11.31 -6.23 17.38
CA ALA A 185 10.25 -5.41 16.80
C ALA A 185 8.98 -6.25 16.56
N LEU A 186 9.12 -7.46 16.01
CA LEU A 186 7.99 -8.37 15.80
C LEU A 186 7.24 -8.66 17.11
N ALA A 187 7.96 -8.98 18.19
CA ALA A 187 7.36 -9.23 19.49
C ALA A 187 6.61 -8.01 20.05
N ARG A 188 7.08 -6.79 19.75
CA ARG A 188 6.44 -5.53 20.15
C ARG A 188 5.16 -5.24 19.35
N TYR A 189 5.19 -5.40 18.03
CA TYR A 189 4.10 -4.95 17.16
C TYR A 189 3.06 -6.04 16.89
N LEU A 190 3.43 -7.32 16.86
CA LEU A 190 2.49 -8.40 16.52
C LEU A 190 1.20 -8.35 17.36
N PRO A 191 1.24 -8.20 18.71
CA PRO A 191 0.02 -8.08 19.50
C PRO A 191 -0.85 -6.85 19.14
N LYS A 192 -0.22 -5.74 18.70
CA LYS A 192 -0.95 -4.55 18.23
C LYS A 192 -1.65 -4.81 16.90
N LEU A 193 -0.97 -5.50 15.98
CA LEU A 193 -1.55 -5.90 14.69
C LEU A 193 -2.72 -6.88 14.87
N GLU A 194 -2.61 -7.82 15.82
CA GLU A 194 -3.69 -8.75 16.16
C GLU A 194 -4.93 -8.01 16.71
N ARG A 195 -4.73 -6.97 17.55
CA ARG A 195 -5.81 -6.08 18.03
C ARG A 195 -6.46 -5.30 16.89
N CYS A 196 -5.67 -4.76 15.97
CA CYS A 196 -6.18 -4.08 14.77
C CYS A 196 -7.04 -5.02 13.92
N ALA A 197 -6.59 -6.26 13.69
CA ALA A 197 -7.37 -7.26 12.96
C ALA A 197 -8.66 -7.62 13.71
N ALA A 198 -8.61 -7.80 15.03
CA ALA A 198 -9.80 -8.07 15.84
C ALA A 198 -10.84 -6.94 15.77
N PHE A 199 -10.40 -5.68 15.76
CA PHE A 199 -11.28 -4.53 15.53
C PHE A 199 -12.02 -4.62 14.19
N ILE A 200 -11.31 -4.90 13.10
CA ILE A 200 -11.92 -5.02 11.77
C ILE A 200 -12.88 -6.21 11.72
N GLU A 201 -12.51 -7.36 12.30
CA GLU A 201 -13.37 -8.55 12.39
C GLU A 201 -14.68 -8.29 13.16
N SER A 202 -14.68 -7.37 14.12
CA SER A 202 -15.92 -6.98 14.83
C SER A 202 -16.99 -6.38 13.91
N ARG A 203 -16.61 -5.99 12.69
CA ARG A 203 -17.48 -5.41 11.66
C ARG A 203 -17.89 -6.41 10.58
N ARG A 204 -17.43 -7.66 10.65
CA ARG A 204 -17.79 -8.69 9.68
C ARG A 204 -19.28 -9.03 9.80
N ASP A 205 -19.97 -8.98 8.68
CA ASP A 205 -21.31 -9.49 8.54
C ASP A 205 -21.27 -11.03 8.39
N PRO A 206 -21.88 -11.80 9.32
CA PRO A 206 -21.85 -13.26 9.28
C PRO A 206 -22.64 -13.87 8.12
N GLN A 207 -23.50 -13.10 7.43
CA GLN A 207 -24.29 -13.59 6.31
C GLN A 207 -23.56 -13.46 4.97
N THR A 208 -22.74 -12.43 4.83
CA THR A 208 -22.12 -12.05 3.55
C THR A 208 -20.60 -12.11 3.57
N ASP A 209 -19.99 -12.31 4.74
CA ASP A 209 -18.54 -12.22 5.00
C ASP A 209 -17.92 -10.83 4.71
N LEU A 210 -18.72 -9.84 4.30
CA LEU A 210 -18.30 -8.46 4.05
C LEU A 210 -18.18 -7.65 5.35
N PHE A 211 -17.51 -6.51 5.29
CA PHE A 211 -17.30 -5.64 6.46
C PHE A 211 -18.16 -4.38 6.37
N LEU A 212 -18.96 -4.16 7.40
CA LEU A 212 -19.89 -3.03 7.45
C LEU A 212 -19.18 -1.78 7.97
N ALA A 213 -19.08 -0.73 7.15
CA ALA A 213 -18.42 0.53 7.51
C ALA A 213 -19.38 1.71 7.31
N GLY A 214 -19.39 2.65 8.25
CA GLY A 214 -20.12 3.89 8.15
C GLY A 214 -19.43 4.96 7.29
N PRO A 215 -19.98 6.18 7.29
CA PRO A 215 -19.40 7.32 6.56
C PRO A 215 -17.92 7.51 6.90
N ALA A 216 -17.07 7.71 5.91
CA ALA A 216 -15.64 7.99 6.04
C ALA A 216 -14.84 6.95 6.85
N GLY A 217 -15.31 5.71 6.90
CA GLY A 217 -14.53 4.59 7.43
C GLY A 217 -13.46 4.04 6.46
N ASN A 218 -13.25 4.70 5.32
CA ASN A 218 -12.34 4.31 4.24
C ASN A 218 -11.15 5.27 4.08
N LEU A 219 -10.21 4.92 3.20
CA LEU A 219 -9.03 5.72 2.85
C LEU A 219 -9.30 6.85 1.83
N LEU A 220 -10.54 7.30 1.65
CA LEU A 220 -10.88 8.23 0.56
C LEU A 220 -11.07 9.67 1.04
N ALA A 221 -10.30 10.58 0.45
CA ALA A 221 -10.58 12.01 0.47
C ALA A 221 -11.05 12.53 -0.90
N PRO A 222 -12.08 13.40 -0.96
CA PRO A 222 -12.88 13.85 0.18
C PRO A 222 -13.75 12.74 0.78
N SER A 223 -14.11 12.88 2.06
CA SER A 223 -14.86 11.88 2.83
C SER A 223 -16.01 11.21 2.06
N TYR A 224 -15.96 9.89 1.91
CA TYR A 224 -17.08 9.11 1.40
C TYR A 224 -18.20 9.09 2.43
N ALA A 225 -19.34 9.70 2.13
CA ALA A 225 -20.41 9.86 3.11
C ALA A 225 -21.14 8.56 3.49
N GLY A 226 -20.74 7.38 3.01
CA GLY A 226 -21.49 6.13 3.23
C GLY A 226 -22.60 5.94 2.21
N TRP A 227 -23.61 5.14 2.57
CA TRP A 227 -24.78 4.93 1.71
C TRP A 227 -25.85 6.00 1.96
N ALA A 228 -26.25 6.73 0.92
CA ALA A 228 -27.34 7.69 1.01
C ALA A 228 -28.69 6.97 1.20
N LYS A 229 -29.38 7.28 2.30
CA LYS A 229 -30.70 6.75 2.61
C LYS A 229 -31.81 7.59 1.96
N PRO A 230 -33.03 7.03 1.80
CA PRO A 230 -34.16 7.77 1.23
C PRO A 230 -34.55 9.04 2.02
N ASP A 231 -34.23 9.11 3.31
CA ASP A 231 -34.51 10.26 4.18
C ASP A 231 -33.44 11.37 4.10
N GLY A 232 -32.44 11.23 3.21
CA GLY A 232 -31.34 12.17 3.05
C GLY A 232 -30.22 12.03 4.08
N THR A 233 -30.34 11.11 5.05
CA THR A 233 -29.25 10.73 5.94
C THR A 233 -28.32 9.72 5.28
N TYR A 234 -27.20 9.42 5.93
CA TYR A 234 -26.26 8.43 5.44
C TYR A 234 -26.14 7.27 6.42
N GLY A 235 -25.95 6.07 5.87
CA GLY A 235 -25.82 4.82 6.60
C GLY A 235 -24.52 4.10 6.30
N GLN A 236 -24.40 2.90 6.88
CA GLN A 236 -23.27 2.01 6.64
C GLN A 236 -23.38 1.34 5.26
N ALA A 237 -22.24 0.97 4.71
CA ALA A 237 -22.09 0.30 3.42
C ALA A 237 -20.98 -0.76 3.51
N TYR A 238 -21.01 -1.71 2.58
CA TYR A 238 -19.91 -2.64 2.37
C TYR A 238 -18.90 -2.02 1.41
N LEU A 239 -17.72 -1.69 1.91
CA LEU A 239 -16.69 -1.03 1.13
C LEU A 239 -15.75 -2.09 0.55
N ALA A 240 -15.71 -2.18 -0.79
CA ALA A 240 -14.80 -3.12 -1.47
C ALA A 240 -13.34 -2.84 -1.11
N GLY A 241 -12.95 -1.55 -1.04
CA GLY A 241 -11.61 -1.12 -0.62
C GLY A 241 -11.19 -1.69 0.73
N LEU A 242 -12.05 -1.57 1.76
CA LEU A 242 -11.81 -2.14 3.08
C LEU A 242 -11.51 -3.64 3.02
N SER A 243 -12.32 -4.40 2.28
CA SER A 243 -12.14 -5.85 2.15
C SER A 243 -10.81 -6.18 1.45
N VAL A 244 -10.48 -5.47 0.36
CA VAL A 244 -9.23 -5.66 -0.40
C VAL A 244 -8.00 -5.33 0.46
N THR A 245 -8.01 -4.18 1.12
CA THR A 245 -6.92 -3.74 2.00
C THR A 245 -6.75 -4.68 3.19
N TYR A 246 -7.85 -5.17 3.77
CA TYR A 246 -7.79 -6.10 4.89
C TYR A 246 -7.36 -7.52 4.49
N ILE A 247 -7.72 -8.00 3.29
CA ILE A 247 -7.15 -9.25 2.76
C ILE A 247 -5.63 -9.13 2.63
N ALA A 248 -5.14 -8.00 2.12
CA ALA A 248 -3.71 -7.72 2.03
C ALA A 248 -3.05 -7.64 3.43
N ALA A 249 -3.73 -7.06 4.42
CA ALA A 249 -3.28 -7.05 5.82
C ALA A 249 -3.17 -8.47 6.39
N LEU A 250 -4.19 -9.31 6.17
CA LEU A 250 -4.19 -10.70 6.61
C LEU A 250 -3.11 -11.53 5.94
N ASP A 251 -2.86 -11.34 4.64
CA ASP A 251 -1.76 -11.99 3.92
C ASP A 251 -0.42 -11.77 4.64
N ARG A 252 -0.14 -10.55 5.10
CA ARG A 252 1.10 -10.22 5.82
C ARG A 252 1.09 -10.71 7.25
N LEU A 253 -0.03 -10.57 7.95
CA LEU A 253 -0.16 -11.01 9.34
C LEU A 253 0.06 -12.53 9.47
N ILE A 254 -0.43 -13.32 8.52
CA ILE A 254 -0.17 -14.77 8.43
C ILE A 254 1.34 -15.04 8.40
N GLU A 255 2.09 -14.33 7.55
CA GLU A 255 3.53 -14.52 7.41
C GLU A 255 4.30 -14.05 8.66
N LEU A 256 3.83 -13.01 9.33
CA LEU A 256 4.38 -12.59 10.63
C LEU A 256 4.14 -13.61 11.74
N GLU A 257 2.94 -14.20 11.82
CA GLU A 257 2.66 -15.27 12.79
C GLU A 257 3.56 -16.49 12.53
N LYS A 258 3.76 -16.88 11.26
CA LYS A 258 4.71 -17.94 10.88
C LYS A 258 6.15 -17.58 11.26
N LEU A 259 6.57 -16.34 10.99
CA LEU A 259 7.90 -15.85 11.38
C LEU A 259 8.10 -15.88 12.91
N ALA A 260 7.04 -15.65 13.68
CA ALA A 260 7.03 -15.78 15.14
C ALA A 260 6.88 -17.22 15.65
N GLY A 261 6.77 -18.23 14.76
CA GLY A 261 6.55 -19.64 15.12
C GLY A 261 5.16 -19.93 15.69
N ARG A 262 4.16 -19.09 15.39
CA ARG A 262 2.78 -19.17 15.90
C ARG A 262 1.83 -19.79 14.86
N ASP A 263 2.16 -20.97 14.32
CA ASP A 263 1.44 -21.62 13.22
C ASP A 263 -0.07 -21.78 13.45
N ARG A 264 -0.49 -22.04 14.69
CA ARG A 264 -1.92 -22.13 15.04
C ARG A 264 -2.65 -20.80 14.83
N GLN A 265 -2.01 -19.69 15.15
CA GLN A 265 -2.57 -18.35 14.95
C GLN A 265 -2.55 -17.98 13.46
N ALA A 266 -1.49 -18.34 12.74
CA ALA A 266 -1.43 -18.20 11.29
C ALA A 266 -2.61 -18.89 10.60
N ALA A 267 -2.96 -20.12 11.01
CA ALA A 267 -4.10 -20.85 10.47
C ALA A 267 -5.46 -20.14 10.70
N VAL A 268 -5.64 -19.48 11.85
CA VAL A 268 -6.83 -18.65 12.12
C VAL A 268 -6.93 -17.49 11.14
N TYR A 269 -5.82 -16.82 10.85
CA TYR A 269 -5.80 -15.73 9.88
C TYR A 269 -5.93 -16.23 8.43
N GLU A 270 -5.43 -17.42 8.10
CA GLU A 270 -5.66 -18.07 6.80
C GLU A 270 -7.16 -18.32 6.56
N GLU A 271 -7.88 -18.81 7.57
CA GLU A 271 -9.34 -18.97 7.52
C GLU A 271 -10.04 -17.62 7.35
N ARG A 272 -9.71 -16.61 8.16
CA ARG A 272 -10.28 -15.25 8.07
C ARG A 272 -10.05 -14.58 6.72
N ARG A 273 -8.89 -14.83 6.11
CA ARG A 273 -8.55 -14.35 4.77
C ARG A 273 -9.42 -15.06 3.72
N ALA A 274 -9.58 -16.38 3.85
CA ALA A 274 -10.41 -17.15 2.94
C ALA A 274 -11.89 -16.71 3.02
N THR A 275 -12.41 -16.43 4.23
CA THR A 275 -13.77 -15.91 4.40
C THR A 275 -13.91 -14.50 3.83
N ALA A 276 -12.96 -13.60 4.09
CA ALA A 276 -12.96 -12.25 3.50
C ALA A 276 -12.93 -12.28 1.96
N ARG A 277 -12.14 -13.18 1.35
CA ARG A 277 -12.11 -13.38 -0.11
C ARG A 277 -13.45 -13.86 -0.66
N ARG A 278 -14.14 -14.76 0.06
CA ARG A 278 -15.45 -15.29 -0.35
C ARG A 278 -16.55 -14.24 -0.34
N GLY A 279 -16.46 -13.22 0.53
CA GLY A 279 -17.42 -12.12 0.56
C GLY A 279 -17.37 -11.19 -0.65
N LEU A 280 -16.25 -11.20 -1.40
CA LEU A 280 -16.10 -10.40 -2.62
C LEU A 280 -16.68 -11.12 -3.86
N PRO A 281 -17.30 -10.38 -4.80
CA PRO A 281 -17.88 -10.94 -6.03
C PRO A 281 -16.84 -11.40 -7.06
#